data_AF-A0A967D779-F1
#
_entry.id   AF-A0A967D779-F1
#
_cell.length_a   1.000
_cell.length_b   1.000
_cell.length_c   1.000
_cell.angle_alpha   90.00
_cell.angle_beta   90.00
_cell.angle_gamma   90.00
#
_symmetry.space_group_name_H-M   'P 1'
#
loop_
_entity.id
_entity.type
_entity.pdbx_description
1 polymer ?
#
loop_
_entity_poly.entity_id
_entity_poly.type
_entity_poly.pdbx_seq_one_letter_code
_entity_poly.pdbx_strand_id
1 'polypeptide(L)'
;MGETPSPVDDLQQTLHVCIPRWLATTMLRVLEHQDVSTDAAAASVRETADVVSSRLLHDLDRLLETDPDEQRSNPLALIRDALSEPSDVLSQLGAQPVPRDEFARNANPGDIFGMAPATWSDIDERLHEPGLQWGAWKAATILMRRREEGLR
;
A
#
# COMPACT_ATOMS: atom_id res chain seq x y z
N MET A 1 -22.04 3.63 -24.61
CA MET A 1 -21.44 2.48 -23.92
C MET A 1 -20.07 2.92 -23.51
N GLY A 2 -19.88 3.26 -22.24
CA GLY A 2 -18.54 3.63 -21.75
C GLY A 2 -17.66 2.40 -21.81
N GLU A 3 -16.43 2.55 -22.31
CA GLU A 3 -15.39 1.54 -22.21
C GLU A 3 -15.25 1.14 -20.73
N THR A 4 -15.30 -0.15 -20.43
CA THR A 4 -14.95 -0.62 -19.09
C THR A 4 -13.48 -0.26 -18.87
N PRO A 5 -13.14 0.49 -17.80
CA PRO A 5 -11.75 0.86 -17.55
C PRO A 5 -10.87 -0.39 -17.46
N SER A 6 -9.63 -0.28 -17.93
CA SER A 6 -8.65 -1.36 -17.77
C SER A 6 -8.52 -1.71 -16.29
N PRO A 7 -8.36 -3.00 -15.91
CA PRO A 7 -8.10 -3.38 -14.51
C PRO A 7 -6.88 -2.66 -13.90
N VAL A 8 -5.94 -2.23 -14.75
CA VAL A 8 -4.79 -1.41 -14.35
C VAL A 8 -5.25 0.01 -13.98
N ASP A 9 -5.95 0.69 -14.90
CA ASP A 9 -6.42 2.07 -14.70
C ASP A 9 -7.36 2.18 -13.48
N ASP A 10 -8.26 1.22 -13.31
CA ASP A 10 -9.21 1.21 -12.19
C ASP A 10 -8.49 1.06 -10.84
N LEU A 11 -7.51 0.15 -10.77
CA LEU A 11 -6.68 0.00 -9.57
C LEU A 11 -5.85 1.25 -9.30
N GLN A 12 -5.19 1.83 -10.32
CA GLN A 12 -4.41 3.07 -10.19
C GLN A 12 -5.27 4.22 -9.66
N GLN A 13 -6.40 4.50 -10.32
CA GLN A 13 -7.32 5.56 -9.93
C GLN A 13 -7.79 5.40 -8.47
N THR A 14 -8.08 4.16 -8.06
CA THR A 14 -8.54 3.86 -6.70
C THR A 14 -7.41 4.01 -5.68
N LEU A 15 -6.18 3.60 -6.01
CA LEU A 15 -4.99 3.77 -5.13
C LEU A 15 -4.72 5.25 -4.84
N HIS A 16 -4.75 6.10 -5.88
CA HIS A 16 -4.55 7.55 -5.75
C HIS A 16 -5.56 8.21 -4.80
N VAL A 17 -6.79 7.70 -4.78
CA VAL A 17 -7.84 8.19 -3.87
C VAL A 17 -7.67 7.68 -2.45
N CYS A 18 -7.22 6.44 -2.27
CA CYS A 18 -7.26 5.77 -0.97
C CYS A 18 -5.99 5.96 -0.14
N ILE A 19 -4.80 5.88 -0.76
CA ILE A 19 -3.52 5.82 -0.04
C ILE A 19 -3.27 7.03 0.87
N PRO A 20 -3.42 8.30 0.43
CA PRO A 20 -3.12 9.45 1.29
C PRO A 20 -3.98 9.48 2.55
N ARG A 21 -5.28 9.22 2.40
CA ARG A 21 -6.22 9.16 3.52
C ARG A 21 -5.90 7.98 4.44
N TRP A 22 -5.69 6.80 3.87
CA TRP A 22 -5.38 5.60 4.64
C TRP A 22 -4.14 5.79 5.51
N LEU A 23 -3.04 6.29 4.94
CA LEU A 23 -1.79 6.45 5.67
C LEU A 23 -1.94 7.44 6.83
N ALA A 24 -2.52 8.62 6.57
CA ALA A 24 -2.75 9.62 7.61
C ALA A 24 -3.65 9.08 8.74
N THR A 25 -4.77 8.43 8.40
CA THR A 25 -5.69 7.88 9.40
C THR A 25 -5.07 6.73 10.19
N THR A 26 -4.23 5.91 9.56
CA THR A 26 -3.53 4.80 10.23
C THR A 26 -2.50 5.33 11.22
N MET A 27 -1.71 6.33 10.84
CA MET A 27 -0.78 7.00 11.74
C MET A 27 -1.49 7.65 12.94
N LEU A 28 -2.59 8.36 12.71
CA LEU A 28 -3.39 8.94 13.81
C LEU A 28 -3.93 7.88 14.76
N ARG A 29 -4.42 6.75 14.23
CA ARG A 29 -4.89 5.62 15.06
C ARG A 29 -3.79 5.04 15.96
N VAL A 30 -2.54 4.98 15.47
CA VAL A 30 -1.41 4.55 16.31
C VAL A 30 -1.24 5.49 17.51
N LEU A 31 -1.28 6.81 17.29
CA LEU A 31 -1.17 7.81 18.35
C LEU A 31 -2.35 7.72 19.33
N GLU A 32 -3.58 7.63 18.79
CA GLU A 32 -4.81 7.52 19.59
C GLU A 32 -4.81 6.29 20.50
N HIS A 33 -4.40 5.13 19.98
CA HIS A 33 -4.31 3.89 20.77
C HIS A 33 -3.27 3.94 21.89
N GLN A 34 -2.39 4.95 21.89
CA GLN A 34 -1.35 5.15 22.90
C GLN A 34 -1.54 6.41 23.73
N ASP A 35 -2.73 7.03 23.66
CA ASP A 35 -3.06 8.28 24.34
C ASP A 35 -2.09 9.45 24.03
N VAL A 36 -1.44 9.42 22.85
CA VAL A 36 -0.60 10.50 22.34
C VAL A 36 -1.49 11.54 21.65
N SER A 37 -1.27 12.83 21.96
CA SER A 37 -2.11 13.92 21.43
C SER A 37 -2.06 14.00 19.89
N THR A 38 -3.19 13.74 19.24
CA THR A 38 -3.35 13.86 17.79
C THR A 38 -3.46 15.31 17.32
N ASP A 39 -4.02 16.21 18.13
CA ASP A 39 -4.15 17.62 17.78
C ASP A 39 -2.78 18.28 17.51
N ALA A 40 -1.80 18.01 18.38
CA ALA A 40 -0.44 18.52 18.21
C ALA A 40 0.30 17.82 17.04
N ALA A 41 -0.02 16.54 16.77
CA ALA A 41 0.62 15.73 15.75
C ALA A 41 0.00 15.88 14.34
N ALA A 42 -1.22 16.41 14.22
CA ALA A 42 -2.03 16.35 13.00
C ALA A 42 -1.36 17.02 11.79
N ALA A 43 -0.58 18.08 12.01
CA ALA A 43 0.17 18.75 10.95
C ALA A 43 1.30 17.85 10.43
N SER A 44 2.15 17.34 11.33
CA SER A 44 3.26 16.44 10.98
C SER A 44 2.78 15.15 10.34
N VAL A 45 1.73 14.53 10.87
CA VAL A 45 1.16 13.29 10.28
C VAL A 45 0.67 13.53 8.86
N ARG A 46 -0.02 14.65 8.60
CA ARG A 46 -0.51 14.98 7.26
C ARG A 46 0.63 15.24 6.29
N GLU A 47 1.61 16.03 6.69
CA GLU A 47 2.80 16.31 5.87
C GLU A 47 3.55 15.02 5.50
N THR A 48 3.84 14.17 6.49
CA THR A 48 4.46 12.87 6.25
C THR A 48 3.62 12.00 5.33
N ALA A 49 2.31 11.90 5.60
CA ALA A 49 1.41 11.09 4.78
C ALA A 49 1.39 11.57 3.33
N ASP A 50 1.32 12.88 3.07
CA ASP A 50 1.31 13.45 1.73
C ASP A 50 2.62 13.18 0.98
N VAL A 51 3.77 13.37 1.64
CA VAL A 51 5.11 13.17 1.04
C VAL A 51 5.40 11.70 0.77
N VAL A 52 5.08 10.80 1.71
CA VAL A 52 5.24 9.35 1.54
C VAL A 52 4.27 8.84 0.49
N SER A 53 3.01 9.24 0.52
CA SER A 53 2.00 8.81 -0.46
C SER A 53 2.35 9.26 -1.87
N SER A 54 2.87 10.46 -2.06
CA SER A 54 3.28 10.95 -3.39
C SER A 54 4.38 10.08 -4.01
N ARG A 55 5.39 9.69 -3.22
CA ARG A 55 6.45 8.78 -3.66
C ARG A 55 5.93 7.37 -3.92
N LEU A 56 5.14 6.84 -2.99
CA LEU A 56 4.55 5.51 -3.10
C LEU A 56 3.63 5.38 -4.32
N LEU A 57 2.78 6.38 -4.58
CA LEU A 57 1.89 6.39 -5.74
C LEU A 57 2.68 6.45 -7.05
N HIS A 58 3.77 7.23 -7.10
CA HIS A 58 4.67 7.23 -8.25
C HIS A 58 5.28 5.84 -8.52
N ASP A 59 5.75 5.15 -7.48
CA ASP A 59 6.33 3.81 -7.61
C ASP A 59 5.26 2.75 -7.98
N LEU A 60 4.04 2.90 -7.46
CA LEU A 60 2.90 2.06 -7.82
C LEU A 60 2.49 2.24 -9.27
N ASP A 61 2.41 3.48 -9.77
CA ASP A 61 2.10 3.76 -11.17
C ASP A 61 3.14 3.11 -12.08
N ARG A 62 4.43 3.29 -11.78
CA ARG A 62 5.51 2.64 -12.54
C ARG A 62 5.42 1.11 -12.51
N LEU A 63 5.10 0.52 -11.36
CA LEU A 63 4.91 -0.92 -11.25
C LEU A 63 3.75 -1.40 -12.13
N LEU A 64 2.63 -0.67 -12.11
CA LEU A 64 1.41 -1.04 -12.82
C LEU A 64 1.53 -0.83 -14.34
N GLU A 65 2.34 0.13 -14.78
CA GLU A 65 2.73 0.34 -16.17
C GLU A 65 3.78 -0.67 -16.67
N THR A 66 4.54 -1.30 -15.76
CA THR A 66 5.53 -2.33 -16.11
C THR A 66 4.83 -3.57 -16.64
N ASP A 67 5.39 -4.20 -17.68
CA ASP A 67 4.82 -5.43 -18.26
C ASP A 67 4.63 -6.52 -17.17
N PRO A 68 3.48 -7.21 -17.14
CA PRO A 68 3.18 -8.27 -16.18
C PRO A 68 4.29 -9.30 -15.93
N ASP A 69 5.04 -9.70 -16.96
CA ASP A 69 6.12 -10.68 -16.88
C ASP A 69 7.41 -10.08 -16.28
N GLU A 70 7.58 -8.77 -16.34
CA GLU A 70 8.75 -8.05 -15.81
C GLU A 70 8.55 -7.53 -14.38
N GLN A 71 7.32 -7.51 -13.87
CA GLN A 71 7.01 -7.06 -12.51
C GLN A 71 7.59 -8.00 -11.44
N ARG A 72 8.66 -7.53 -10.78
CA ARG A 72 9.36 -8.27 -9.70
C ARG A 72 8.77 -8.10 -8.31
N SER A 73 7.78 -7.23 -8.17
CA SER A 73 7.09 -6.94 -6.90
C SER A 73 5.57 -6.92 -7.13
N ASN A 74 4.82 -6.60 -6.08
CA ASN A 74 3.39 -6.36 -6.13
C ASN A 74 3.04 -5.08 -5.34
N PRO A 75 1.87 -4.48 -5.60
CA PRO A 75 1.45 -3.25 -4.94
C PRO A 75 1.47 -3.30 -3.41
N LEU A 76 0.96 -4.38 -2.79
CA LEU A 76 0.94 -4.50 -1.33
C LEU A 76 2.35 -4.56 -0.74
N ALA A 77 3.32 -5.15 -1.45
CA ALA A 77 4.72 -5.13 -1.02
C ALA A 77 5.30 -3.70 -1.04
N LEU A 78 5.04 -2.90 -2.08
CA LEU A 78 5.50 -1.51 -2.11
C LEU A 78 4.87 -0.66 -1.01
N ILE A 79 3.58 -0.83 -0.75
CA ILE A 79 2.85 -0.12 0.31
C ILE A 79 3.46 -0.45 1.67
N ARG A 80 3.79 -1.72 1.89
CA ARG A 80 4.45 -2.22 3.09
C ARG A 80 5.84 -1.63 3.27
N ASP A 81 6.65 -1.59 2.21
CA ASP A 81 8.03 -1.08 2.27
C ASP A 81 8.09 0.42 2.57
N ALA A 82 7.04 1.18 2.21
CA ALA A 82 6.95 2.62 2.45
C ALA A 82 6.74 3.01 3.94
N LEU A 83 6.53 2.05 4.85
CA LEU A 83 6.12 2.32 6.24
C LEU A 83 7.27 2.65 7.21
N SER A 84 8.52 2.60 6.76
CA SER A 84 9.67 2.96 7.61
C SER A 84 9.60 4.42 8.06
N GLU A 85 9.41 5.35 7.12
CA GLU A 85 9.39 6.79 7.44
C GLU A 85 8.17 7.21 8.28
N PRO A 86 6.93 6.74 8.00
CA PRO A 86 5.80 6.91 8.92
C PRO A 86 6.09 6.41 10.34
N SER A 87 6.78 5.27 10.47
CA SER A 87 7.16 4.73 11.78
C SER A 87 8.19 5.60 12.50
N ASP A 88 9.18 6.13 11.79
CA ASP A 88 10.16 7.04 12.38
C ASP A 88 9.50 8.31 12.91
N VAL A 89 8.54 8.87 12.17
CA VAL A 89 7.77 10.06 12.57
C VAL A 89 6.89 9.76 13.79
N LEU A 90 6.18 8.64 13.81
CA LEU A 90 5.38 8.24 14.98
C LEU A 90 6.25 8.10 16.24
N SER A 91 7.45 7.55 16.10
CA SER A 91 8.42 7.44 17.21
C SER A 91 8.85 8.82 17.73
N GLN A 92 9.11 9.77 16.83
CA GLN A 92 9.46 11.16 17.18
C GLN A 92 8.30 11.90 17.85
N LEU A 93 7.05 11.56 17.50
CA LEU A 93 5.83 12.08 18.12
C LEU A 93 5.53 11.45 19.48
N GLY A 94 6.33 10.47 19.91
CA GLY A 94 6.24 9.85 21.24
C GLY A 94 5.58 8.48 21.27
N ALA A 95 5.13 7.96 20.13
CA ALA A 95 4.59 6.61 20.06
C ALA A 95 5.68 5.56 20.37
N GLN A 96 5.30 4.51 21.07
CA GLN A 96 6.15 3.38 21.44
C GLN A 96 5.89 2.18 20.51
N PRO A 97 6.94 1.48 20.04
CA PRO A 97 6.78 0.29 19.21
C PRO A 97 5.88 -0.76 19.84
N VAL A 98 5.09 -1.46 19.02
CA VAL A 98 4.20 -2.53 19.51
C VAL A 98 4.88 -3.90 19.42
N PRO A 99 4.55 -4.86 20.29
CA PRO A 99 4.98 -6.24 20.12
C PRO A 99 4.50 -6.81 18.78
N ARG A 100 5.42 -7.36 17.99
CA ARG A 100 5.14 -8.04 16.72
C ARG A 100 5.76 -9.44 16.72
N ASP A 101 5.07 -10.39 16.12
CA ASP A 101 5.62 -11.74 15.94
C ASP A 101 6.85 -11.72 15.00
N GLU A 102 7.62 -12.81 15.03
CA GLU A 102 8.85 -12.91 14.25
C GLU A 102 8.61 -12.82 12.73
N PHE A 103 7.50 -13.38 12.25
CA PHE A 103 7.16 -13.36 10.83
C PHE A 103 6.88 -11.93 10.36
N ALA A 104 6.05 -11.18 11.08
CA ALA A 104 5.73 -9.78 10.77
C ALA A 104 6.97 -8.88 10.82
N ARG A 105 7.87 -9.09 11.79
CA ARG A 105 9.13 -8.33 11.87
C ARG A 105 10.07 -8.60 10.69
N ASN A 106 10.16 -9.85 10.26
CA ASN A 106 11.00 -10.24 9.13
C ASN A 106 10.41 -9.78 7.80
N ALA A 107 9.08 -9.87 7.63
CA ALA A 107 8.39 -9.44 6.43
C ALA A 107 8.41 -7.91 6.26
N ASN A 108 8.33 -7.16 7.36
CA ASN A 108 8.21 -5.71 7.36
C ASN A 108 9.03 -5.08 8.50
N PRO A 109 10.37 -5.04 8.39
CA PRO A 109 11.22 -4.54 9.47
C PRO A 109 10.98 -3.07 9.78
N GLY A 110 10.63 -2.25 8.77
CA GLY A 110 10.37 -0.82 8.94
C GLY A 110 9.03 -0.47 9.61
N ASP A 111 8.09 -1.40 9.75
CA ASP A 111 6.78 -1.13 10.34
C ASP A 111 6.70 -1.54 11.82
N ILE A 112 7.32 -0.76 12.71
CA ILE A 112 7.40 -1.14 14.13
C ILE A 112 6.08 -0.94 14.91
N PHE A 113 5.03 -0.43 14.25
CA PHE A 113 3.70 -0.19 14.83
C PHE A 113 2.62 -1.15 14.32
N GLY A 114 2.92 -2.01 13.34
CA GLY A 114 1.96 -2.96 12.79
C GLY A 114 0.90 -2.31 11.89
N MET A 115 1.29 -1.28 11.15
CA MET A 115 0.44 -0.56 10.18
C MET A 115 0.29 -1.30 8.84
N ALA A 116 1.18 -2.25 8.54
CA ALA A 116 1.24 -2.96 7.27
C ALA A 116 -0.09 -3.65 6.92
N PRO A 117 -0.71 -3.34 5.76
CA PRO A 117 -1.95 -3.98 5.35
C PRO A 117 -1.68 -5.43 4.92
N ALA A 118 -2.52 -6.37 5.34
CA ALA A 118 -2.47 -7.76 4.89
C ALA A 118 -3.21 -7.93 3.55
N THR A 119 -4.30 -7.18 3.38
CA THR A 119 -5.23 -7.23 2.25
C THR A 119 -5.56 -5.83 1.75
N TRP A 120 -6.19 -5.75 0.57
CA TRP A 120 -6.68 -4.48 0.01
C TRP A 120 -7.69 -3.78 0.92
N SER A 121 -8.55 -4.55 1.58
CA SER A 121 -9.60 -4.04 2.46
C SER A 121 -9.06 -3.43 3.76
N ASP A 122 -7.81 -3.73 4.15
CA ASP A 122 -7.14 -3.07 5.27
C ASP A 122 -6.77 -1.62 4.94
N ILE A 123 -6.69 -1.29 3.64
CA ILE A 123 -6.45 0.07 3.15
C ILE A 123 -7.79 0.79 3.00
N ASP A 124 -8.66 0.25 2.14
CA ASP A 124 -9.99 0.77 1.86
C ASP A 124 -10.85 -0.31 1.18
N GLU A 125 -12.13 -0.40 1.51
CA GLU A 125 -13.05 -1.37 0.90
C GLU A 125 -13.14 -1.21 -0.62
N ARG A 126 -12.96 0.02 -1.13
CA ARG A 126 -13.00 0.33 -2.56
C ARG A 126 -11.88 -0.34 -3.34
N LEU A 127 -10.78 -0.71 -2.69
CA LEU A 127 -9.64 -1.41 -3.31
C LEU A 127 -9.85 -2.91 -3.47
N HIS A 128 -10.87 -3.49 -2.81
CA HIS A 128 -11.07 -4.94 -2.81
C HIS A 128 -11.27 -5.48 -4.24
N GLU A 129 -12.25 -4.93 -4.96
CA GLU A 129 -12.60 -5.40 -6.29
C GLU A 129 -11.53 -5.03 -7.34
N PRO A 130 -11.06 -3.76 -7.45
CA PRO A 130 -10.00 -3.41 -8.41
C PRO A 130 -8.72 -4.21 -8.19
N GLY A 131 -8.33 -4.43 -6.94
CA GLY A 131 -7.16 -5.22 -6.59
C GLY A 131 -7.27 -6.69 -6.97
N LEU A 132 -8.47 -7.28 -6.84
CA LEU A 132 -8.76 -8.65 -7.27
C LEU A 132 -8.75 -8.77 -8.80
N GLN A 133 -9.41 -7.84 -9.49
CA GLN A 133 -9.50 -7.80 -10.95
C GLN A 133 -8.12 -7.66 -11.59
N TRP A 134 -7.30 -6.74 -11.08
CA TRP A 134 -5.91 -6.58 -11.54
C TRP A 134 -5.11 -7.88 -11.36
N GLY A 135 -5.21 -8.52 -10.19
CA GLY A 135 -4.49 -9.78 -9.92
C GLY A 135 -4.90 -10.91 -10.88
N ALA A 136 -6.20 -11.02 -11.16
CA ALA A 136 -6.73 -11.98 -12.12
C ALA A 136 -6.28 -11.68 -13.55
N TRP A 137 -6.34 -10.41 -13.97
CA TRP A 137 -5.88 -9.94 -15.28
C TRP A 137 -4.39 -10.23 -15.49
N LYS A 138 -3.54 -9.92 -14.51
CA LYS A 138 -2.10 -10.19 -14.55
C LYS A 138 -1.83 -11.68 -14.73
N ALA A 139 -2.45 -12.53 -13.91
CA ALA A 139 -2.29 -13.98 -13.99
C ALA A 139 -2.78 -14.55 -15.33
N ALA A 140 -3.93 -14.11 -15.83
CA ALA A 140 -4.48 -14.54 -17.11
C ALA A 140 -3.55 -14.15 -18.28
N THR A 141 -2.99 -12.95 -18.25
CA THR A 141 -2.05 -12.46 -19.26
C THR A 141 -0.80 -13.33 -19.34
N ILE A 142 -0.17 -13.61 -18.20
CA ILE A 142 1.02 -14.47 -18.11
C ILE A 142 0.71 -15.89 -18.59
N LEU A 143 -0.43 -16.46 -18.18
CA LEU A 143 -0.84 -17.81 -18.60
C LEU A 143 -1.11 -17.90 -20.10
N MET A 144 -1.74 -16.88 -20.69
CA MET A 144 -2.00 -16.82 -22.13
C MET A 144 -0.68 -16.79 -22.92
N ARG A 145 0.26 -15.94 -22.52
CA ARG A 145 1.57 -15.81 -23.17
C ARG A 145 2.38 -17.09 -23.09
N ARG A 146 2.47 -17.72 -21.91
CA ARG A 146 3.15 -19.03 -21.75
C ARG A 146 2.57 -20.11 -22.66
N ARG A 147 1.24 -20.12 -22.84
CA ARG A 147 0.56 -21.04 -23.76
C ARG A 147 0.93 -20.76 -25.21
N GLU A 148 1.04 -19.50 -25.62
CA GLU A 148 1.44 -19.09 -26.97
C GLU A 148 2.92 -19.42 -27.26
N GLU A 149 3.79 -19.32 -26.26
CA GLU A 149 5.21 -19.66 -26.34
C GLU A 149 5.49 -21.18 -26.31
N GLY A 150 4.47 -22.01 -26.12
CA GLY A 150 4.59 -23.47 -26.07
C GLY A 150 5.24 -24.00 -24.78
N LEU A 151 5.43 -23.14 -23.78
CA LEU A 151 5.97 -23.48 -22.47
C LEU A 151 4.81 -23.90 -21.54
N ARG A 152 4.65 -25.21 -21.36
CA ARG A 152 3.82 -25.79 -20.29
C ARG A 152 4.63 -26.01 -19.03
#